data_AF-A0A352FIF4-F1
#
_entry.id   AF-A0A352FIF4-F1
#
_cell.length_a   1.000
_cell.length_b   1.000
_cell.length_c   1.000
_cell.angle_alpha   90.00
_cell.angle_beta   90.00
_cell.angle_gamma   90.00
#
_symmetry.space_group_name_H-M   'P 1'
#
loop_
_entity.id
_entity.type
_entity.pdbx_description
1 polymer ?
#
loop_
_entity_poly.entity_id
_entity_poly.type
_entity_poly.pdbx_seq_one_letter_code
_entity_poly.pdbx_strand_id
1 'polypeptide(L)' 'GAGKTTTFYMIIGLETPEAGRVHLSGEDVTKLPMYLRARLGLGYLPQEPSIFRKMTAA' A
#
# COMPACT_ATOMS: atom_id res chain seq x y z
N GLY A 1 13.54 -6.85 -11.61
CA GLY A 1 13.20 -7.53 -10.35
C GLY A 1 14.17 -7.16 -9.24
N ALA A 2 14.09 -5.94 -8.71
CA ALA A 2 14.88 -5.52 -7.54
C ALA A 2 14.04 -5.44 -6.25
N GLY A 3 12.82 -5.99 -6.28
CA GLY A 3 11.92 -6.02 -5.11
C GLY A 3 11.15 -4.73 -4.81
N LYS A 4 11.23 -3.68 -5.65
CA LYS A 4 10.52 -2.41 -5.41
C LYS A 4 9.00 -2.60 -5.24
N THR A 5 8.34 -3.24 -6.20
CA THR A 5 6.89 -3.46 -6.16
C THR A 5 6.48 -4.29 -4.94
N THR A 6 7.21 -5.36 -4.64
CA THR A 6 7.04 -6.17 -3.43
C THR A 6 7.19 -5.33 -2.16
N THR A 7 8.16 -4.41 -2.14
CA THR A 7 8.35 -3.47 -1.02
C THR A 7 7.16 -2.55 -0.84
N PHE A 8 6.64 -1.98 -1.93
CA PHE A 8 5.40 -1.19 -1.86
C PHE A 8 4.22 -2.02 -1.38
N TYR A 9 4.08 -3.27 -1.83
CA TYR A 9 3.03 -4.19 -1.36
C TYR A 9 3.10 -4.44 0.15
N MET A 10 4.30 -4.60 0.70
CA MET A 10 4.49 -4.73 2.15
C MET A 10 4.15 -3.42 2.91
N ILE A 11 4.51 -2.26 2.36
CA ILE A 11 4.21 -0.94 2.94
C ILE A 11 2.70 -0.67 2.97
N ILE A 12 1.99 -0.98 1.88
CA ILE A 12 0.54 -0.75 1.77
C ILE A 12 -0.29 -1.83 2.47
N GLY A 13 0.33 -2.94 2.87
CA GLY A 13 -0.34 -4.05 3.55
C GLY A 13 -1.10 -4.98 2.60
N LEU A 14 -0.66 -5.07 1.34
CA LEU A 14 -1.10 -6.08 0.37
C LEU A 14 -0.36 -7.40 0.57
N GLU A 15 0.91 -7.35 0.98
CA GLU A 15 1.71 -8.51 1.38
C GLU A 15 2.22 -8.33 2.81
N THR A 16 2.43 -9.44 3.53
CA THR A 16 2.96 -9.41 4.90
C THR A 16 4.49 -9.58 4.85
N PRO A 17 5.27 -8.67 5.44
CA PRO A 17 6.72 -8.84 5.50
C PRO A 17 7.10 -10.01 6.41
N GLU A 18 8.07 -10.83 5.98
CA GLU A 18 8.62 -11.93 6.80
C GLU A 18 9.42 -11.40 8.01
N ALA A 19 10.04 -10.22 7.87
CA ALA A 19 10.79 -9.53 8.90
C ALA A 19 10.72 -8.01 8.74
N GLY A 20 11.03 -7.27 9.80
CA GLY A 20 10.97 -5.81 9.83
C GLY A 20 9.61 -5.27 10.29
N ARG A 21 9.44 -3.94 10.24
CA ARG A 21 8.22 -3.24 10.68
C ARG A 21 7.92 -2.07 9.77
N VAL A 22 6.63 -1.81 9.55
CA VAL A 22 6.13 -0.62 8.85
C VAL A 22 5.53 0.32 9.88
N HIS A 23 6.05 1.54 9.97
CA HIS A 23 5.51 2.57 10.84
C HIS A 23 4.91 3.70 10.02
N LEU A 24 3.71 4.17 10.37
CA LEU A 24 3.09 5.37 9.83
C LEU A 24 2.92 6.37 10.97
N SER A 25 3.52 7.56 10.84
CA SER A 25 3.44 8.60 11.87
C SER A 25 3.83 8.13 13.28
N GLY A 26 4.77 7.18 13.38
CA GLY A 26 5.21 6.58 14.65
C GLY A 26 4.37 5.40 15.14
N GLU A 27 3.23 5.09 14.51
CA GLU A 27 2.40 3.92 14.82
C GLU A 27 2.88 2.70 14.03
N ASP A 28 3.07 1.55 14.71
CA ASP A 28 3.37 0.28 14.05
C ASP A 28 2.11 -0.27 13.36
N VAL A 29 2.11 -0.22 12.03
CA VAL A 29 1.00 -0.69 11.18
C VAL A 29 1.28 -2.04 10.53
N THR A 30 2.36 -2.74 10.93
CA THR A 30 2.85 -3.96 10.25
C THR A 30 1.77 -5.03 10.11
N LYS A 31 0.87 -5.14 11.11
CA LYS A 31 -0.22 -6.12 11.13
C LYS A 31 -1.57 -5.54 10.66
N LEU A 32 -1.64 -4.25 10.36
CA LEU A 32 -2.88 -3.65 9.87
C LEU A 32 -3.12 -4.03 8.41
N PRO A 33 -4.34 -4.47 8.04
CA PRO A 33 -4.72 -4.64 6.64
C PRO A 33 -4.74 -3.30 5.89
N MET A 34 -4.61 -3.37 4.56
CA MET A 34 -4.51 -2.21 3.68
C MET A 34 -5.59 -1.13 3.92
N TYR A 35 -6.85 -1.52 4.12
CA TYR A 35 -7.93 -0.54 4.31
C TYR A 35 -7.79 0.29 5.59
N LEU A 36 -7.16 -0.26 6.65
CA LEU A 36 -6.88 0.50 7.88
C LEU A 36 -5.71 1.44 7.67
N ARG A 37 -4.66 1.01 6.97
CA ARG A 37 -3.53 1.90 6.60
C ARG A 37 -4.00 3.06 5.75
N ALA A 38 -4.93 2.83 4.82
CA ALA A 38 -5.53 3.88 4.00
C ALA A 38 -6.31 4.91 4.85
N ARG A 39 -7.04 4.46 5.88
CA ARG A 39 -7.72 5.36 6.83
C ARG A 39 -6.77 6.19 7.68
N LEU A 40 -5.53 5.74 7.86
CA LEU A 40 -4.45 6.49 8.49
C LEU A 40 -3.74 7.47 7.53
N GLY A 41 -4.21 7.58 6.28
CA GLY A 41 -3.71 8.53 5.29
C GLY A 41 -2.75 7.94 4.26
N LEU A 42 -2.53 6.62 4.25
CA LEU A 42 -1.66 5.98 3.25
C LEU A 42 -2.36 5.82 1.89
N GLY A 43 -1.87 6.50 0.87
CA GLY A 43 -2.29 6.32 -0.53
C GLY A 43 -1.30 5.48 -1.34
N TYR A 44 -1.79 4.81 -2.38
CA TYR A 44 -0.95 4.03 -3.31
C TYR A 44 -1.42 4.21 -4.75
N LEU A 45 -0.46 4.47 -5.66
CA LEU A 45 -0.67 4.47 -7.10
C LEU A 45 0.10 3.27 -7.70
N PRO A 46 -0.59 2.27 -8.25
CA PRO A 46 0.06 1.11 -8.85
C PRO A 46 0.89 1.47 -10.09
N GLN A 47 1.85 0.61 -10.42
CA GLN A 47 2.65 0.73 -11.65
C GLN A 47 1.81 0.49 -12.91
N GLU A 48 0.83 -0.42 -12.83
CA GLU A 48 -0.11 -0.68 -13.91
C GLU A 48 -1.29 0.31 -13.85
N PRO A 49 -1.90 0.69 -14.99
CA PRO A 49 -3.02 1.62 -15.01
C PRO A 49 -4.19 1.14 -14.15
N SER A 50 -4.57 1.95 -13.17
CA SER A 50 -5.66 1.67 -12.21
C SER A 50 -6.95 2.46 -12.48
N ILE A 51 -7.07 3.08 -13.66
CA ILE A 51 -8.23 3.92 -14.01
C ILE A 51 -9.47 3.08 -14.35
N PHE A 52 -10.64 3.55 -13.92
CA PHE A 52 -11.92 2.96 -14.32
C PHE A 52 -12.23 3.27 -15.78
N ARG A 53 -12.00 2.30 -16.67
CA ARG A 53 -12.14 2.46 -18.14
C ARG A 53 -13.53 2.89 -18.63
N LYS A 54 -14.57 2.70 -17.83
CA LYS A 54 -15.97 3.03 -18.18
C LYS A 54 -16.45 4.35 -17.55
N MET A 55 -15.56 5.12 -16.93
CA MET A 55 -15.89 6.40 -16.30
C MET A 55 -15.14 7.54 -16.98
N THR A 56 -15.76 8.72 -17.05
CA THR A 56 -15.12 9.95 -17.51
C THR A 56 -14.72 10.81 -16.32
N ALA A 57 -13.67 11.63 -16.47
CA ALA A 57 -13.39 12.69 -15.52
C ALA A 57 -14.53 13.74 -15.55
N ALA A 58 -14.75 14.40 -14.41
CA ALA A 58 -15.67 15.53 -14.29
C ALA A 58 -15.04 16.81 -14.87
#